data_AF-A0A7Z9WVI7-F1
#
_entry.id   AF-A0A7Z9WVI7-F1
#
_cell.length_a   1.000
_cell.length_b   1.000
_cell.length_c   1.000
_cell.angle_alpha   90.00
_cell.angle_beta   90.00
_cell.angle_gamma   90.00
#
_symmetry.space_group_name_H-M   'P 1'
#
loop_
_entity.id
_entity.type
_entity.pdbx_description
1 polymer ?
#
loop_
_entity_poly.entity_id
_entity_poly.type
_entity_poly.pdbx_seq_one_letter_code
_entity_poly.pdbx_strand_id
1 'polypeptide(L)'
;IPMLSLKYMLLGFFGYLILWKMGIKSLTDFHRSSYNVISDAKMLHFFLEPSVLAGSIMLGIILFSFIFRNFWCRYLCPYGGLLGILALASPFQIKRKSKTCIDCKKCEDICPASIKITHRNTVRNAECIGCLECVEVCPVTDCLSLSVPGKKEISPILLPTSVLGLFFTCYIIAKITGHWNSVVPLEVFQRYYQMINEIGHP
;
A
#
# COMPACT_ATOMS: atom_id res chain seq x y z
N ILE A 1 -13.33 5.59 17.55
CA ILE A 1 -12.60 4.42 16.98
C ILE A 1 -11.12 4.60 17.37
N PRO A 2 -10.67 4.02 18.49
CA PRO A 2 -9.46 4.49 19.18
C PRO A 2 -8.14 3.90 18.69
N MET A 3 -8.14 2.88 17.81
CA MET A 3 -6.91 2.21 17.35
C MET A 3 -6.34 2.76 16.03
N LEU A 4 -6.92 3.82 15.47
CA LEU A 4 -6.43 4.41 14.21
C LEU A 4 -5.05 5.07 14.34
N SER A 5 -4.66 5.47 15.55
CA SER A 5 -3.41 6.18 15.82
C SER A 5 -2.17 5.31 15.66
N LEU A 6 -2.28 3.98 15.82
CA LEU A 6 -1.13 3.08 15.85
C LEU A 6 -0.35 3.08 14.52
N LYS A 7 -1.03 2.98 13.38
CA LYS A 7 -0.36 3.06 12.06
C LYS A 7 0.35 4.39 11.84
N TYR A 8 -0.18 5.50 12.36
CA TYR A 8 0.44 6.81 12.23
C TYR A 8 1.64 6.96 13.18
N MET A 9 1.57 6.35 14.37
CA MET A 9 2.73 6.25 15.26
C MET A 9 3.85 5.42 14.63
N LEU A 10 3.53 4.26 14.05
CA LEU A 10 4.49 3.43 13.32
C LEU A 10 5.07 4.17 12.11
N LEU A 11 4.24 4.88 11.35
CA LEU A 11 4.70 5.74 10.25
C LEU A 11 5.67 6.82 10.76
N GLY A 12 5.35 7.48 11.87
CA GLY A 12 6.23 8.46 12.50
C GLY A 12 7.54 7.86 12.99
N PHE A 13 7.50 6.67 13.57
CA PHE A 13 8.69 5.92 14.00
C PHE A 13 9.61 5.58 12.83
N PHE A 14 9.08 4.95 11.77
CA PHE A 14 9.87 4.64 10.58
C PHE A 14 10.34 5.91 9.86
N GLY A 15 9.50 6.94 9.80
CA GLY A 15 9.85 8.25 9.26
C GLY A 15 11.01 8.89 10.01
N TYR A 16 11.03 8.83 11.34
CA TYR A 16 12.15 9.30 12.16
C TYR A 16 13.43 8.51 11.90
N LEU A 17 13.35 7.17 11.84
CA LEU A 17 14.52 6.34 11.54
C LEU A 17 15.11 6.66 10.16
N ILE A 18 14.26 6.81 9.15
CA ILE A 18 14.70 7.01 7.76
C ILE A 18 15.19 8.46 7.55
N LEU A 19 14.47 9.47 8.05
CA LEU A 19 14.79 10.88 7.77
C LEU A 19 15.85 11.45 8.72
N TRP A 20 15.94 10.96 9.95
CA TRP A 20 16.82 11.54 10.98
C TRP A 20 17.96 10.62 11.40
N LYS A 21 17.71 9.32 11.55
CA LYS A 21 18.73 8.37 12.04
C LYS A 21 19.65 7.87 10.91
N MET A 22 19.14 7.76 9.68
CA MET A 22 19.94 7.34 8.52
C MET A 22 20.55 8.55 7.81
N GLY A 23 21.80 8.86 8.13
CA GLY A 23 22.58 9.84 7.35
C GLY A 23 22.94 9.32 5.95
N ILE A 24 23.15 10.24 5.00
CA ILE A 24 23.57 9.92 3.62
C ILE A 24 24.85 9.06 3.59
N LYS A 25 25.77 9.31 4.54
CA LYS A 25 27.00 8.53 4.70
C LYS A 25 26.70 7.06 5.01
N SER A 26 25.87 6.78 6.02
CA SER A 26 25.47 5.42 6.39
C SER A 26 24.73 4.69 5.25
N LEU A 27 23.91 5.40 4.48
CA LEU A 27 23.23 4.83 3.31
C LEU A 27 24.23 4.44 2.21
N THR A 28 25.24 5.28 1.97
CA THR A 28 26.29 5.01 0.98
C THR A 28 27.20 3.86 1.42
N ASP A 29 27.55 3.81 2.70
CA ASP A 29 28.35 2.73 3.30
C ASP A 29 27.60 1.40 3.18
N PHE A 30 26.29 1.38 3.49
CA PHE A 30 25.45 0.20 3.30
C PHE A 30 25.36 -0.22 1.83
N HIS A 31 25.09 0.71 0.91
CA HIS A 31 24.96 0.41 -0.52
C HIS A 31 26.27 -0.11 -1.15
N ARG A 32 27.43 0.34 -0.66
CA ARG A 32 28.74 -0.12 -1.14
C ARG A 32 29.22 -1.40 -0.44
N SER A 33 28.72 -1.67 0.76
CA SER A 33 29.05 -2.91 1.47
C SER A 33 28.42 -4.11 0.77
N SER A 34 29.07 -5.28 0.86
CA SER A 34 28.48 -6.55 0.41
C SER A 34 27.23 -6.95 1.21
N TYR A 35 26.99 -6.27 2.33
CA TYR A 35 25.90 -6.56 3.23
C TYR A 35 24.52 -6.19 2.62
N ASN A 36 24.46 -5.33 1.59
CA ASN A 36 23.22 -5.08 0.84
C ASN A 36 22.71 -6.35 0.12
N VAL A 37 23.60 -7.09 -0.55
CA VAL A 37 23.28 -8.35 -1.25
C VAL A 37 22.92 -9.44 -0.23
N ILE A 38 23.64 -9.47 0.89
CA ILE A 38 23.33 -10.41 1.99
C ILE A 38 21.95 -10.11 2.57
N SER A 39 21.58 -8.83 2.72
CA SER A 39 20.24 -8.44 3.19
C SER A 39 19.14 -8.97 2.27
N ASP A 40 19.33 -8.89 0.96
CA ASP A 40 18.39 -9.44 -0.03
C ASP A 40 18.32 -10.97 0.05
N ALA A 41 19.47 -11.64 0.22
CA ALA A 41 19.52 -13.09 0.42
C ALA A 41 18.81 -13.52 1.73
N LYS A 42 18.97 -12.76 2.82
CA LYS A 42 18.28 -12.99 4.10
C LYS A 42 16.77 -12.79 3.96
N MET A 43 16.36 -11.76 3.21
CA MET A 43 14.96 -11.53 2.90
C MET A 43 14.37 -12.72 2.12
N LEU A 44 15.07 -13.23 1.11
CA LEU A 44 14.63 -14.41 0.37
C LEU A 44 14.53 -15.65 1.28
N HIS A 45 15.53 -15.89 2.12
CA HIS A 45 15.52 -16.99 3.08
C HIS A 45 14.31 -16.91 4.03
N PHE A 46 13.98 -15.71 4.53
CA PHE A 46 12.79 -15.50 5.33
C PHE A 46 11.48 -15.88 4.61
N PHE A 47 11.40 -15.67 3.29
CA PHE A 47 10.22 -16.02 2.50
C PHE A 47 10.14 -17.51 2.13
N LEU A 48 11.29 -18.14 1.83
CA LEU A 48 11.35 -19.56 1.48
C LEU A 48 11.24 -20.47 2.71
N GLU A 49 11.89 -20.08 3.80
CA GLU A 49 12.00 -20.85 5.04
C GLU A 49 11.56 -19.98 6.23
N PRO A 50 10.26 -19.62 6.32
CA PRO A 50 9.76 -18.79 7.39
C PRO A 50 9.89 -19.51 8.73
N SER A 51 10.42 -18.80 9.73
CA SER A 51 10.49 -19.34 11.10
C SER A 51 9.10 -19.58 11.67
N VAL A 52 8.99 -20.50 12.64
CA VAL A 52 7.71 -20.80 13.33
C VAL A 52 7.08 -19.53 13.92
N LEU A 53 7.92 -18.64 14.48
CA LEU A 53 7.48 -17.34 14.98
C LEU A 53 6.88 -16.48 13.86
N ALA A 54 7.59 -16.32 12.74
CA ALA A 54 7.10 -15.52 11.61
C ALA A 54 5.81 -16.10 11.02
N GLY A 55 5.75 -17.43 10.84
CA GLY A 55 4.57 -18.14 10.35
C GLY A 55 3.37 -17.96 11.28
N SER A 56 3.55 -18.09 12.59
CA SER A 56 2.48 -17.90 13.58
C SER A 56 1.94 -16.47 13.62
N ILE A 57 2.82 -15.45 13.54
CA ILE A 57 2.40 -14.05 13.45
C ILE A 57 1.60 -13.80 12.17
N MET A 58 2.09 -14.28 11.02
CA MET A 58 1.41 -14.12 9.73
C MET A 58 0.02 -14.78 9.76
N LEU A 59 -0.06 -16.01 10.27
CA LEU A 59 -1.32 -16.73 10.44
C LEU A 59 -2.28 -15.97 11.36
N GLY A 60 -1.78 -15.44 12.48
CA GLY A 60 -2.55 -14.59 13.38
C GLY A 60 -3.15 -13.38 12.66
N ILE A 61 -2.34 -12.63 11.90
CA ILE A 61 -2.81 -11.47 11.13
C ILE A 61 -3.91 -11.86 10.13
N ILE A 62 -3.75 -12.99 9.43
CA ILE A 62 -4.73 -13.51 8.49
C ILE A 62 -6.06 -13.83 9.20
N LEU A 63 -6.00 -14.56 10.33
CA LEU A 63 -7.18 -14.90 11.13
C LEU A 63 -7.90 -13.65 11.64
N PHE A 64 -7.17 -12.65 12.13
CA PHE A 64 -7.74 -11.38 12.54
C PHE A 64 -8.36 -10.60 11.36
N SER A 65 -7.84 -10.75 10.15
CA SER A 65 -8.40 -10.10 8.94
C SER A 65 -9.77 -10.64 8.55
N PHE A 66 -10.11 -11.88 8.93
CA PHE A 66 -11.47 -12.42 8.75
C PHE A 66 -12.49 -11.81 9.71
N ILE A 67 -12.06 -11.50 10.94
CA ILE A 67 -12.92 -10.89 11.97
C ILE A 67 -13.05 -9.38 11.73
N PHE A 68 -11.93 -8.73 11.43
CA PHE A 68 -11.87 -7.30 11.14
C PHE A 68 -11.40 -7.10 9.70
N ARG A 69 -12.32 -6.68 8.83
CA ARG A 69 -12.01 -6.38 7.41
C ARG A 69 -10.77 -5.49 7.32
N ASN A 70 -9.74 -5.99 6.62
CA ASN A 70 -8.48 -5.30 6.38
C ASN A 70 -7.73 -4.87 7.66
N PHE A 71 -7.73 -5.70 8.70
CA PHE A 71 -7.11 -5.41 10.00
C PHE A 71 -5.69 -4.81 9.90
N TRP A 72 -4.80 -5.47 9.14
CA TRP A 72 -3.42 -5.02 8.97
C TRP A 72 -3.34 -3.61 8.37
N CYS A 73 -3.98 -3.40 7.22
CA CYS A 73 -3.95 -2.12 6.51
C CYS A 73 -4.63 -1.00 7.31
N ARG A 74 -5.64 -1.33 8.11
CA ARG A 74 -6.41 -0.37 8.90
C ARG A 74 -5.71 0.09 10.17
N TYR A 75 -4.96 -0.79 10.84
CA TYR A 75 -4.45 -0.51 12.19
C TYR A 75 -2.92 -0.56 12.33
N LEU A 76 -2.23 -1.43 11.58
CA LEU A 76 -0.79 -1.68 11.80
C LEU A 76 0.10 -1.17 10.65
N CYS A 77 -0.40 -1.14 9.42
CA CYS A 77 0.42 -0.87 8.25
C CYS A 77 0.87 0.62 8.18
N PRO A 78 2.16 0.94 8.33
CA PRO A 78 2.64 2.32 8.22
C PRO A 78 2.45 2.87 6.81
N TYR A 79 2.59 2.02 5.78
CA TYR A 79 2.32 2.37 4.39
C TYR A 79 0.84 2.72 4.17
N GLY A 80 -0.08 2.02 4.85
CA GLY A 80 -1.51 2.37 4.84
C GLY A 80 -1.79 3.74 5.48
N GLY A 81 -1.03 4.11 6.53
CA GLY A 81 -1.08 5.45 7.11
C GLY A 81 -0.60 6.53 6.13
N LEU A 82 0.52 6.28 5.46
CA LEU A 82 1.08 7.19 4.45
C LEU A 82 0.10 7.40 3.28
N LEU A 83 -0.40 6.31 2.71
CA LEU A 83 -1.38 6.36 1.63
C LEU A 83 -2.67 7.06 2.07
N GLY A 84 -3.10 6.88 3.32
CA GLY A 84 -4.26 7.59 3.86
C GLY A 84 -4.08 9.10 3.91
N ILE A 85 -2.89 9.57 4.32
CA ILE A 85 -2.55 11.01 4.30
C ILE A 85 -2.53 11.53 2.86
N LEU A 86 -1.90 10.80 1.94
CA LEU A 86 -1.86 11.17 0.53
C LEU A 86 -3.26 11.15 -0.11
N ALA A 87 -4.12 10.23 0.32
CA ALA A 87 -5.51 10.14 -0.14
C ALA A 87 -6.33 11.36 0.28
N LEU A 88 -6.01 12.04 1.39
CA LEU A 88 -6.64 13.33 1.72
C LEU A 88 -6.27 14.44 0.73
N ALA A 89 -5.06 14.41 0.17
CA ALA A 89 -4.63 15.36 -0.85
C ALA A 89 -5.04 14.93 -2.27
N SER A 90 -5.45 13.68 -2.46
CA SER A 90 -5.81 13.13 -3.77
C SER A 90 -6.96 13.91 -4.40
N PRO A 91 -6.84 14.27 -5.69
CA PRO A 91 -7.96 14.88 -6.42
C PRO A 91 -9.04 13.86 -6.83
N PHE A 92 -8.74 12.56 -6.76
CA PHE A 92 -9.64 11.46 -7.10
C PHE A 92 -10.49 11.08 -5.89
N GLN A 93 -11.58 11.82 -5.67
CA GLN A 93 -12.46 11.65 -4.51
C GLN A 93 -13.84 11.16 -4.92
N ILE A 94 -14.47 10.33 -4.09
CA ILE A 94 -15.86 9.91 -4.31
C ILE A 94 -16.78 11.07 -3.93
N LYS A 95 -17.65 11.48 -4.86
CA LYS A 95 -18.65 12.52 -4.64
C LYS A 95 -20.04 11.91 -4.58
N ARG A 96 -20.82 12.36 -3.60
CA ARG A 96 -22.23 12.03 -3.40
C ARG A 96 -23.09 13.19 -3.85
N LYS A 97 -24.08 12.91 -4.69
CA LYS A 97 -25.16 13.86 -5.02
C LYS A 97 -26.26 13.71 -3.96
N SER A 98 -26.31 14.64 -3.00
CA SER A 98 -27.29 14.60 -1.90
C SER A 98 -28.74 14.61 -2.40
N LYS A 99 -29.03 15.32 -3.50
CA LYS A 99 -30.38 15.42 -4.08
C LYS A 99 -30.95 14.10 -4.59
N THR A 100 -30.10 13.17 -5.03
CA THR A 100 -30.52 11.87 -5.58
C THR A 100 -30.40 10.76 -4.53
N CYS A 101 -29.81 11.03 -3.37
CA CYS A 101 -29.58 10.01 -2.37
C CYS A 101 -30.88 9.71 -1.61
N ILE A 102 -31.20 8.42 -1.49
CA ILE A 102 -32.36 7.92 -0.74
C ILE A 102 -32.00 7.45 0.69
N ASP A 103 -30.79 7.77 1.16
CA ASP A 103 -30.28 7.45 2.51
C ASP A 103 -30.43 5.97 2.93
N CYS A 104 -30.31 5.04 1.97
CA CYS A 104 -30.41 3.59 2.20
C CYS A 104 -29.24 2.96 2.98
N LYS A 105 -28.17 3.72 3.26
CA LYS A 105 -26.95 3.32 4.01
C LYS A 105 -26.14 2.11 3.50
N LYS A 106 -26.56 1.44 2.42
CA LYS A 106 -25.82 0.32 1.79
C LYS A 106 -24.35 0.64 1.51
N CYS A 107 -24.03 1.88 1.13
CA CYS A 107 -22.66 2.33 0.89
C CYS A 107 -21.78 2.32 2.15
N GLU A 108 -22.36 2.53 3.34
CA GLU A 108 -21.65 2.48 4.63
C GLU A 108 -21.45 1.03 5.08
N ASP A 109 -22.46 0.18 4.86
CA ASP A 109 -22.45 -1.23 5.25
C ASP A 109 -21.40 -2.05 4.49
N ILE A 110 -21.24 -1.78 3.18
CA ILE A 110 -20.23 -2.46 2.38
C ILE A 110 -18.81 -1.94 2.67
N CYS A 111 -18.68 -0.67 3.06
CA CYS A 111 -17.39 0.00 3.18
C CYS A 111 -16.45 -0.75 4.15
N PRO A 112 -15.30 -1.28 3.67
CA PRO A 112 -14.38 -2.02 4.54
C PRO A 112 -13.79 -1.16 5.67
N ALA A 113 -13.73 0.15 5.48
CA ALA A 113 -13.29 1.12 6.47
C ALA A 113 -14.41 1.65 7.39
N SER A 114 -15.66 1.21 7.17
CA SER A 114 -16.86 1.63 7.93
C SER A 114 -17.02 3.16 7.95
N ILE A 115 -16.83 3.80 6.79
CA ILE A 115 -16.92 5.26 6.65
C ILE A 115 -18.38 5.69 6.57
N LYS A 116 -18.76 6.71 7.35
CA LYS A 116 -20.07 7.36 7.25
C LYS A 116 -20.15 8.24 6.00
N ILE A 117 -20.59 7.66 4.88
CA ILE A 117 -20.68 8.30 3.56
C ILE A 117 -21.93 9.19 3.44
N THR A 118 -23.06 8.81 4.05
CA THR A 118 -24.34 9.52 3.90
C THR A 118 -24.32 10.94 4.48
N HIS A 119 -23.45 11.22 5.45
CA HIS A 119 -23.31 12.54 6.07
C HIS A 119 -22.34 13.49 5.33
N ARG A 120 -21.78 13.07 4.17
CA ARG A 120 -20.75 13.84 3.45
C ARG A 120 -21.10 13.96 1.98
N ASN A 121 -20.83 15.12 1.38
CA ASN A 121 -20.94 15.32 -0.08
C ASN A 121 -19.69 14.81 -0.82
N THR A 122 -18.54 14.82 -0.16
CA THR A 122 -17.28 14.28 -0.69
C THR A 122 -16.68 13.36 0.36
N VAL A 123 -16.34 12.13 -0.04
CA VAL A 123 -15.76 11.12 0.85
C VAL A 123 -14.25 11.39 1.02
N ARG A 124 -13.93 12.48 1.70
CA ARG A 124 -12.55 12.83 2.06
C ARG A 124 -12.21 12.25 3.43
N ASN A 125 -11.59 11.08 3.45
CA ASN A 125 -11.22 10.37 4.67
C ASN A 125 -9.90 9.62 4.45
N ALA A 126 -8.99 9.68 5.42
CA ALA A 126 -7.70 9.00 5.37
C ALA A 126 -7.83 7.46 5.40
N GLU A 127 -8.97 6.94 5.82
CA GLU A 127 -9.24 5.49 5.78
C GLU A 127 -9.83 5.02 4.45
N CYS A 128 -10.14 5.95 3.53
CA CYS A 128 -10.66 5.57 2.21
C CYS A 128 -9.53 5.02 1.35
N ILE A 129 -9.59 3.73 1.04
CA ILE A 129 -8.63 3.05 0.15
C ILE A 129 -9.00 3.14 -1.33
N GLY A 130 -10.10 3.83 -1.68
CA GLY A 130 -10.52 4.00 -3.07
C GLY A 130 -11.00 2.73 -3.78
N CYS A 131 -11.55 1.74 -3.07
CA CYS A 131 -12.00 0.47 -3.67
C CYS A 131 -13.26 0.56 -4.53
N LEU A 132 -13.99 1.69 -4.48
CA LEU A 132 -15.22 1.96 -5.25
C LEU A 132 -16.43 1.03 -5.00
N GLU A 133 -16.37 0.08 -4.05
CA GLU A 133 -17.50 -0.79 -3.68
C GLU A 133 -18.78 -0.01 -3.33
N CYS A 134 -18.64 1.18 -2.75
CA CYS A 134 -19.77 2.05 -2.40
C CYS A 134 -20.48 2.66 -3.63
N VAL A 135 -19.77 2.82 -4.75
CA VAL A 135 -20.34 3.27 -6.03
C VAL A 135 -21.10 2.11 -6.66
N GLU A 136 -20.53 0.90 -6.63
CA GLU A 136 -21.11 -0.30 -7.23
C GLU A 136 -22.41 -0.76 -6.56
N VAL A 137 -22.47 -0.73 -5.22
CA VAL A 137 -23.67 -1.19 -4.48
C VAL A 137 -24.82 -0.17 -4.48
N CYS A 138 -24.59 1.06 -4.98
CA CYS A 138 -25.57 2.12 -4.87
C CYS A 138 -26.80 1.83 -5.75
N PRO A 139 -28.03 1.75 -5.18
CA PRO A 139 -29.22 1.44 -5.97
C PRO A 139 -29.68 2.59 -6.87
N VAL A 140 -29.18 3.81 -6.63
CA VAL A 140 -29.52 5.00 -7.43
C VAL A 140 -28.39 5.28 -8.41
N THR A 141 -28.73 5.27 -9.70
CA THR A 141 -27.80 5.58 -10.78
C THR A 141 -27.17 6.96 -10.60
N ASP A 142 -25.84 7.03 -10.69
CA ASP A 142 -25.07 8.28 -10.65
C ASP A 142 -25.24 9.12 -9.36
N CYS A 143 -25.67 8.48 -8.26
CA CYS A 143 -25.72 9.11 -6.94
C CYS A 143 -24.33 9.23 -6.31
N LEU A 144 -23.46 8.24 -6.53
CA LEU A 144 -22.07 8.19 -6.08
C LEU A 144 -21.20 8.02 -7.32
N SER A 145 -20.19 8.87 -7.48
CA SER A 145 -19.25 8.76 -8.60
C SER A 145 -17.85 9.21 -8.20
N LEU A 146 -16.85 8.66 -8.89
CA LEU A 146 -15.46 9.08 -8.73
C LEU A 146 -15.25 10.42 -9.45
N SER A 147 -14.89 11.45 -8.69
CA SER A 147 -14.54 12.75 -9.25
C SER A 147 -13.16 12.70 -9.87
N VAL A 148 -13.05 13.10 -11.14
CA VAL A 148 -11.77 13.33 -11.82
C VAL A 148 -11.62 14.84 -12.10
N PRO A 149 -10.46 15.44 -11.84
CA PRO A 149 -10.21 16.83 -12.24
C PRO A 149 -10.45 17.03 -13.73
N GLY A 150 -11.29 18.01 -14.08
CA GLY A 150 -11.51 18.41 -15.48
C GLY A 150 -12.41 17.52 -16.33
N LYS A 151 -12.95 16.40 -15.80
CA LYS A 151 -13.92 15.56 -16.53
C LYS A 151 -15.11 15.19 -15.65
N LYS A 152 -16.33 15.36 -16.18
CA LYS A 152 -17.58 15.01 -15.50
C LYS A 152 -17.84 13.51 -15.50
N GLU A 153 -17.41 12.81 -16.55
CA GLU A 153 -17.63 11.38 -16.72
C GLU A 153 -16.38 10.73 -17.30
N ILE A 154 -15.98 9.59 -16.72
CA ILE A 154 -14.90 8.75 -17.23
C ILE A 154 -15.44 7.37 -17.56
N SER A 155 -14.96 6.80 -18.65
CA SER A 155 -15.20 5.38 -18.94
C SER A 155 -14.56 4.53 -17.83
N PRO A 156 -15.25 3.50 -17.31
CA PRO A 156 -14.72 2.63 -16.25
C PRO A 156 -13.42 1.90 -16.65
N ILE A 157 -13.14 1.81 -17.94
CA ILE A 157 -11.93 1.16 -18.48
C ILE A 157 -10.73 2.12 -18.52
N LEU A 158 -10.96 3.43 -18.58
CA LEU A 158 -9.91 4.42 -18.82
C LEU A 158 -8.82 4.42 -17.73
N LEU A 159 -9.23 4.38 -16.46
CA LEU A 159 -8.31 4.35 -15.32
C LEU A 159 -7.39 3.13 -15.33
N PRO A 160 -7.89 1.88 -15.33
CA PRO A 160 -7.02 0.71 -15.36
C PRO A 160 -6.15 0.67 -16.62
N THR A 161 -6.65 1.05 -17.80
CA THR A 161 -5.83 1.10 -19.01
C THR A 161 -4.72 2.15 -18.93
N SER A 162 -4.99 3.29 -18.30
CA SER A 162 -3.99 4.35 -18.11
C SER A 162 -2.88 3.89 -17.16
N VAL A 163 -3.24 3.25 -16.04
CA VAL A 163 -2.28 2.71 -15.07
C VAL A 163 -1.42 1.61 -15.71
N LEU A 164 -2.03 0.67 -16.43
CA LEU A 164 -1.30 -0.39 -17.13
C LEU A 164 -0.40 0.20 -18.23
N GLY A 165 -0.92 1.14 -19.02
CA GLY A 165 -0.15 1.83 -20.05
C GLY A 165 1.09 2.53 -19.48
N LEU A 166 0.94 3.26 -18.37
CA LEU A 166 2.05 3.90 -17.66
C LEU A 166 3.06 2.85 -17.17
N PHE A 167 2.59 1.78 -16.53
CA PHE A 167 3.44 0.71 -16.02
C PHE A 167 4.28 0.06 -17.13
N PHE A 168 3.64 -0.38 -18.22
CA PHE A 168 4.33 -1.01 -19.34
C PHE A 168 5.27 -0.04 -20.05
N THR A 169 4.91 1.23 -20.16
CA THR A 169 5.79 2.26 -20.74
C THR A 169 7.06 2.41 -19.90
N CYS A 170 6.93 2.57 -18.58
CA CYS A 170 8.08 2.66 -17.67
C CYS A 170 8.94 1.39 -17.73
N TYR A 171 8.32 0.21 -17.74
CA TYR A 171 9.02 -1.07 -17.85
C TYR A 171 9.81 -1.20 -19.15
N ILE A 172 9.18 -0.89 -20.30
CA ILE A 172 9.83 -0.96 -21.61
C ILE A 172 11.01 0.02 -21.66
N ILE A 173 10.84 1.25 -21.17
CA ILE A 173 11.91 2.23 -21.08
C ILE A 173 13.07 1.70 -20.22
N ALA A 174 12.78 1.15 -19.03
CA ALA A 174 13.79 0.59 -18.14
C ALA A 174 14.55 -0.58 -18.78
N LYS A 175 13.87 -1.40 -19.58
CA LYS A 175 14.48 -2.52 -20.29
C LYS A 175 15.37 -2.06 -21.44
N ILE A 176 14.91 -1.12 -22.26
CA ILE A 176 15.66 -0.58 -23.41
C ILE A 176 16.90 0.18 -22.95
N THR A 177 16.80 0.93 -21.85
CA THR A 177 17.92 1.67 -21.26
C THR A 177 18.91 0.79 -20.49
N GLY A 178 18.62 -0.51 -20.35
CA GLY A 178 19.47 -1.46 -19.62
C GLY A 178 19.39 -1.33 -18.09
N HIS A 179 18.58 -0.42 -17.55
CA HIS A 179 18.40 -0.21 -16.11
C HIS A 179 17.59 -1.30 -15.39
N TRP A 180 17.01 -2.25 -16.14
CA TRP A 180 16.24 -3.37 -15.55
C TRP A 180 17.13 -4.54 -15.06
N ASN A 181 18.38 -4.64 -15.52
CA ASN A 181 19.23 -5.77 -15.18
C ASN A 181 19.92 -5.58 -13.82
N SER A 182 19.94 -6.63 -13.01
CA SER A 182 20.70 -6.63 -11.74
C SER A 182 22.20 -6.56 -12.03
N VAL A 183 22.91 -5.74 -11.25
CA VAL A 183 24.37 -5.64 -11.28
C VAL A 183 25.02 -6.84 -10.57
N VAL A 184 24.25 -7.61 -9.79
CA VAL A 184 24.75 -8.73 -8.99
C VAL A 184 24.65 -10.04 -9.78
N PRO A 185 25.77 -10.75 -10.04
CA PRO A 185 25.76 -12.06 -10.68
C PRO A 185 25.03 -13.10 -9.82
N LEU A 186 24.32 -14.03 -10.46
CA LEU A 186 23.55 -15.08 -9.76
C LEU A 186 24.44 -15.96 -8.87
N GLU A 187 25.65 -16.26 -9.31
CA GLU A 187 26.63 -17.06 -8.57
C GLU A 187 26.99 -16.43 -7.22
N VAL A 188 27.16 -15.11 -7.20
CA VAL A 188 27.46 -14.33 -5.98
C VAL A 188 26.28 -14.40 -5.01
N PHE A 189 25.06 -14.23 -5.53
CA PHE A 189 23.85 -14.32 -4.71
C PHE A 189 23.64 -15.72 -4.13
N GLN A 190 23.83 -16.77 -4.93
CA GLN A 190 23.76 -18.17 -4.48
C GLN A 190 24.77 -18.48 -3.39
N ARG A 191 26.01 -18.00 -3.53
CA ARG A 191 27.05 -18.15 -2.51
C ARG A 191 26.62 -17.54 -1.17
N TYR A 192 26.10 -16.32 -1.17
CA TYR A 192 25.63 -15.68 0.06
C TYR A 192 24.42 -16.39 0.67
N TYR A 193 23.52 -16.93 -0.15
CA TYR A 193 22.39 -17.73 0.34
C TYR A 193 22.85 -19.02 1.03
N GLN A 194 23.85 -19.71 0.49
CA GLN A 194 24.39 -20.94 1.11
C GLN A 194 25.07 -20.67 2.46
N MET A 195 25.70 -19.50 2.62
CA MET A 195 26.39 -19.11 3.85
C MET A 195 25.50 -18.29 4.81
N ILE A 196 24.18 -18.26 4.60
CA ILE A 196 23.30 -17.27 5.24
C ILE A 196 23.30 -17.32 6.78
N ASN A 197 23.46 -18.52 7.34
CA ASN A 197 23.47 -18.75 8.79
C ASN A 197 24.82 -18.41 9.44
N GLU A 198 25.88 -18.28 8.65
CA GLU A 198 27.23 -17.94 9.12
C GLU A 198 27.44 -16.42 9.17
N ILE A 199 26.67 -15.67 8.37
CA ILE A 199 26.85 -14.23 8.21
C ILE A 199 25.97 -13.46 9.23
N GLY A 200 26.62 -12.88 10.24
CA GLY A 200 25.99 -12.00 11.23
C GLY A 200 25.44 -10.69 10.64
N HIS A 201 24.83 -9.88 11.51
CA HIS A 201 24.51 -8.48 11.21
C HIS A 201 25.70 -7.60 11.64
N PRO A 202 26.15 -6.63 10.81
CA PRO A 202 27.19 -5.67 11.18
C PRO A 202 26.74 -4.71 12.29
#